data_AF-A0A7S1ZH44-F1
#
_entry.id   AF-A0A7S1ZH44-F1
#
_cell.length_a   1.000
_cell.length_b   1.000
_cell.length_c   1.000
_cell.angle_alpha   90.00
_cell.angle_beta   90.00
_cell.angle_gamma   90.00
#
_symmetry.space_group_name_H-M   'P 1'
#
loop_
_entity.id
_entity.type
_entity.pdbx_description
1 polymer ?
#
loop_
_entity_poly.entity_id
_entity_poly.type
_entity_poly.pdbx_seq_one_letter_code
_entity_poly.pdbx_strand_id
1 'polypeptide(L)'
;MRKQLLEKYGLDADDSDGSGPVRVPVVIKTDADGSLEAVRDTLLSIADQTDLNLIVDPVSMGIGPVTVTDVNMARDSGASIFAFNLKGRGFGGDKAASALAEREGVDVRCHDVIYSLLDEAREAFADHFPPVPVVRVQGRGTVRAVFQINNKNNAERVAGLVVEEGTLHLDRLPPDQSPGGKKRAECRYKVLRKGETLASAPE
;
A
#
# COMPACT_ATOMS: atom_id res chain seq x y z
N MET A 1 -5.39 29.12 9.25
CA MET A 1 -5.75 27.74 9.69
C MET A 1 -5.31 26.65 8.71
N ARG A 2 -5.61 26.72 7.40
CA ARG A 2 -5.12 25.72 6.40
C ARG A 2 -3.59 25.63 6.32
N LYS A 3 -2.86 26.76 6.39
CA LYS A 3 -1.39 26.77 6.44
C LYS A 3 -0.80 26.14 7.72
N GLN A 4 -1.43 26.33 8.87
CA GLN A 4 -0.98 25.73 10.14
C GLN A 4 -1.20 24.22 10.19
N LEU A 5 -2.23 23.71 9.49
CA LEU A 5 -2.42 22.28 9.32
C LEU A 5 -1.35 21.71 8.39
N LEU A 6 -1.06 22.33 7.25
CA LEU A 6 -0.01 21.86 6.34
C LEU A 6 1.40 21.87 6.98
N GLU A 7 1.73 22.90 7.75
CA GLU A 7 3.04 23.06 8.40
C GLU A 7 3.24 22.12 9.60
N LYS A 8 2.15 21.83 10.34
CA LYS A 8 2.17 20.81 11.40
C LYS A 8 2.34 19.38 10.86
N TYR A 9 2.00 19.16 9.60
CA TYR A 9 1.94 17.85 8.95
C TYR A 9 3.01 17.62 7.88
N GLY A 10 3.96 18.55 7.66
CA GLY A 10 5.18 18.30 6.87
C GLY A 10 4.95 17.78 5.45
N LEU A 11 4.06 18.40 4.69
CA LEU A 11 3.88 18.11 3.26
C LEU A 11 4.79 19.04 2.45
N ASP A 12 6.03 18.62 2.22
CA ASP A 12 6.87 19.17 1.16
C ASP A 12 6.52 18.52 -0.18
N ALA A 13 6.51 19.32 -1.24
CA ALA A 13 5.93 18.98 -2.54
C ALA A 13 6.91 18.31 -3.53
N ASP A 14 7.94 17.60 -3.05
CA ASP A 14 8.99 17.03 -3.90
C ASP A 14 9.38 15.58 -3.53
N ASP A 15 8.40 14.69 -3.33
CA ASP A 15 8.65 13.24 -3.28
C ASP A 15 8.36 12.60 -4.63
N SER A 16 9.39 12.57 -5.49
CA SER A 16 9.45 11.77 -6.72
C SER A 16 9.84 10.30 -6.46
N ASP A 17 10.02 9.90 -5.20
CA ASP A 17 10.03 8.51 -4.75
C ASP A 17 8.89 8.33 -3.75
N GLY A 18 7.96 7.41 -4.03
CA GLY A 18 6.73 7.17 -3.24
C GLY A 18 6.94 6.59 -1.84
N SER A 19 7.77 7.23 -1.02
CA SER A 19 8.10 6.84 0.35
C SER A 19 7.83 7.97 1.37
N GLY A 20 6.84 8.82 1.09
CA GLY A 20 6.26 9.69 2.11
C GLY A 20 5.50 8.88 3.17
N PRO A 21 5.27 9.42 4.39
CA PRO A 21 4.57 8.69 5.44
C PRO A 21 3.12 8.40 5.03
N VAL A 22 2.76 7.11 5.04
CA VAL A 22 1.41 6.64 4.72
C VAL A 22 0.51 6.98 5.90
N ARG A 23 -0.49 7.82 5.65
CA ARG A 23 -1.48 8.19 6.67
C ARG A 23 -2.67 7.27 6.60
N VAL A 24 -3.01 6.67 7.73
CA VAL A 24 -4.23 5.87 7.83
C VAL A 24 -5.21 6.60 8.73
N PRO A 25 -6.30 7.17 8.17
CA PRO A 25 -7.34 7.79 8.96
C PRO A 25 -8.13 6.70 9.70
N VAL A 26 -8.35 6.90 10.99
CA VAL A 26 -9.08 5.94 11.84
C VAL A 26 -10.14 6.64 12.67
N VAL A 27 -11.24 5.94 12.92
CA VAL A 27 -12.27 6.34 13.88
C VAL A 27 -12.31 5.33 15.01
N ILE A 28 -12.18 5.77 16.26
CA ILE A 28 -12.11 4.88 17.42
C ILE A 28 -13.36 5.07 18.30
N LYS A 29 -14.04 3.96 18.59
CA LYS A 29 -15.20 3.92 19.50
C LYS A 29 -14.99 2.90 20.60
N THR A 30 -15.20 3.29 21.85
CA THR A 30 -15.03 2.39 23.00
C THR A 30 -16.18 2.51 23.98
N ASP A 31 -16.25 1.58 24.93
CA ASP A 31 -17.22 1.60 26.03
C ASP A 31 -16.80 2.52 27.19
N ALA A 32 -15.49 2.69 27.40
CA ALA A 32 -14.90 3.46 28.48
C ALA A 32 -13.73 4.33 27.99
N ASP A 33 -13.48 5.42 28.72
CA ASP A 33 -12.41 6.39 28.43
C ASP A 33 -11.01 5.77 28.55
N GLY A 34 -10.77 4.97 29.60
CA GLY A 34 -9.50 4.25 29.73
C GLY A 34 -9.25 3.21 28.62
N SER A 35 -10.32 2.60 28.09
CA SER A 35 -10.21 1.74 26.91
C SER A 35 -9.86 2.54 25.65
N LEU A 36 -10.35 3.78 25.53
CA LEU A 36 -10.08 4.66 24.39
C LEU A 36 -8.60 5.02 24.31
N GLU A 37 -8.03 5.44 25.44
CA GLU A 37 -6.60 5.75 25.53
C GLU A 37 -5.75 4.50 25.25
N ALA A 38 -6.09 3.36 25.86
CA ALA A 38 -5.36 2.12 25.63
C ALA A 38 -5.37 1.67 24.16
N VAL A 39 -6.52 1.76 23.49
CA VAL A 39 -6.62 1.42 22.06
C VAL A 39 -5.84 2.41 21.20
N ARG A 40 -5.91 3.70 21.49
CA ARG A 40 -5.15 4.72 20.76
C ARG A 40 -3.63 4.50 20.89
N ASP A 41 -3.14 4.31 22.10
CA ASP A 41 -1.71 4.14 22.36
C ASP A 41 -1.17 2.85 21.74
N THR A 42 -1.96 1.78 21.75
CA THR A 42 -1.59 0.52 21.10
C THR A 42 -1.58 0.63 19.57
N LEU A 43 -2.53 1.35 18.97
CA LEU A 43 -2.53 1.62 17.52
C LEU A 43 -1.33 2.50 17.12
N LEU A 44 -0.97 3.49 17.92
CA LEU A 44 0.24 4.30 17.71
C LEU A 44 1.51 3.45 17.84
N SER A 45 1.56 2.55 18.82
CA SER A 45 2.71 1.65 18.98
C SER A 45 2.89 0.71 17.79
N ILE A 46 1.81 0.31 17.09
CA ILE A 46 1.92 -0.48 15.85
C ILE A 46 2.63 0.32 14.75
N ALA A 47 2.33 1.61 14.65
CA ALA A 47 2.99 2.49 13.68
C ALA A 47 4.48 2.63 13.97
N ASP A 48 4.88 2.73 15.25
CA ASP A 48 6.29 2.84 15.64
C ASP A 48 7.06 1.51 15.50
N GLN A 49 6.41 0.36 15.71
CA GLN A 49 7.05 -0.97 15.63
C GLN A 49 7.27 -1.45 14.21
N THR A 50 6.55 -0.90 13.26
CA THR A 50 6.60 -1.33 11.87
C THR A 50 7.53 -0.37 11.15
N ASP A 51 8.63 -0.83 10.54
CA ASP A 51 9.55 0.00 9.71
C ASP A 51 8.87 0.61 8.46
N LEU A 52 7.55 0.45 8.37
CA LEU A 52 6.68 1.08 7.41
C LEU A 52 6.34 2.47 7.98
N ASN A 53 6.78 3.55 7.33
CA ASN A 53 6.50 4.95 7.70
C ASN A 53 4.99 5.23 7.80
N LEU A 54 4.33 4.75 8.85
CA LEU A 54 2.89 4.78 9.05
C LEU A 54 2.56 5.89 10.04
N ILE A 55 1.55 6.68 9.74
CA ILE A 55 0.98 7.65 10.67
C ILE A 55 -0.49 7.32 10.85
N VAL A 56 -0.85 6.84 12.04
CA VAL A 56 -2.25 6.65 12.44
C VAL A 56 -2.84 8.04 12.75
N ASP A 57 -3.86 8.44 11.99
CA ASP A 57 -4.53 9.74 12.16
C ASP A 57 -5.94 9.55 12.72
N PRO A 58 -6.16 9.73 14.04
CA PRO A 58 -7.48 9.58 14.63
C PRO A 58 -8.37 10.77 14.25
N VAL A 59 -9.24 10.56 13.26
CA VAL A 59 -10.19 11.58 12.75
C VAL A 59 -11.29 11.86 13.79
N SER A 60 -11.76 10.82 14.47
CA SER A 60 -12.76 10.92 15.52
C SER A 60 -12.54 9.86 16.58
N MET A 61 -12.69 10.26 17.84
CA MET A 61 -12.57 9.42 19.00
C MET A 61 -13.78 9.69 19.90
N GLY A 62 -14.44 8.64 20.37
CA GLY A 62 -15.60 8.82 21.23
C GLY A 62 -15.99 7.58 22.00
N ILE A 63 -16.75 7.80 23.06
CA ILE A 63 -17.29 6.75 23.90
C ILE A 63 -18.73 6.47 23.47
N GLY A 64 -19.09 5.21 23.32
CA GLY A 64 -20.42 4.76 22.97
C GLY A 64 -20.49 4.00 21.63
N PRO A 65 -21.72 3.61 21.23
CA PRO A 65 -21.94 2.87 19.99
C PRO A 65 -21.59 3.69 18.75
N VAL A 66 -21.31 2.98 17.65
CA VAL A 66 -21.10 3.60 16.33
C VAL A 66 -22.40 4.24 15.86
N THR A 67 -22.35 5.52 15.49
CA THR A 67 -23.51 6.28 15.01
C THR A 67 -23.43 6.54 13.51
N VAL A 68 -24.55 6.92 12.90
CA VAL A 68 -24.64 7.35 11.50
C VAL A 68 -23.64 8.46 11.16
N THR A 69 -23.41 9.38 12.09
CA THR A 69 -22.44 10.49 11.91
C THR A 69 -21.01 9.97 11.79
N ASP A 70 -20.66 8.95 12.57
CA ASP A 70 -19.32 8.34 12.52
C ASP A 70 -19.09 7.61 11.20
N VAL A 71 -20.12 6.92 10.68
CA VAL A 71 -20.08 6.25 9.37
C VAL A 71 -19.93 7.26 8.24
N ASN A 72 -20.66 8.37 8.27
CA ASN A 72 -20.51 9.43 7.28
C ASN A 72 -19.11 10.06 7.32
N MET A 73 -18.58 10.29 8.53
CA MET A 73 -17.24 10.84 8.68
C MET A 73 -16.18 9.87 8.17
N ALA A 74 -16.33 8.57 8.45
CA ALA A 74 -15.44 7.53 7.95
C ALA A 74 -15.47 7.44 6.43
N ARG A 75 -16.66 7.47 5.82
CA ARG A 75 -16.83 7.55 4.36
C ARG A 75 -16.13 8.76 3.76
N ASP A 76 -16.35 9.95 4.31
CA ASP A 76 -15.84 11.19 3.75
C ASP A 76 -14.31 11.31 3.90
N SER A 77 -13.74 10.68 4.93
CA SER A 77 -12.29 10.67 5.20
C SER A 77 -11.57 9.40 4.68
N GLY A 78 -12.31 8.40 4.21
CA GLY A 78 -11.76 7.07 3.90
C GLY A 78 -11.26 6.31 5.14
N ALA A 79 -11.74 6.67 6.33
CA ALA A 79 -11.30 6.06 7.58
C ALA A 79 -11.92 4.69 7.83
N SER A 80 -11.16 3.81 8.47
CA SER A 80 -11.69 2.57 9.05
C SER A 80 -12.21 2.82 10.47
N ILE A 81 -13.34 2.20 10.83
CA ILE A 81 -13.94 2.33 12.16
C ILE A 81 -13.51 1.15 13.04
N PHE A 82 -12.85 1.44 14.16
CA PHE A 82 -12.45 0.48 15.18
C PHE A 82 -13.30 0.65 16.43
N ALA A 83 -14.08 -0.38 16.74
CA ALA A 83 -14.97 -0.42 17.89
C ALA A 83 -14.50 -1.47 18.91
N PHE A 84 -14.23 -1.04 20.14
CA PHE A 84 -13.71 -1.91 21.20
C PHE A 84 -14.68 -2.07 22.38
N ASN A 85 -14.89 -3.33 22.79
CA ASN A 85 -15.68 -3.76 23.96
C ASN A 85 -17.13 -3.22 23.99
N LEU A 86 -17.73 -3.04 22.81
CA LEU A 86 -19.13 -2.65 22.67
C LEU A 86 -20.05 -3.88 22.75
N LYS A 87 -19.99 -4.62 23.87
CA LYS A 87 -20.76 -5.86 24.10
C LYS A 87 -22.27 -5.63 23.99
N GLY A 88 -22.96 -6.51 23.25
CA GLY A 88 -24.41 -6.44 23.03
C GLY A 88 -24.87 -5.24 22.16
N ARG A 89 -23.92 -4.41 21.70
CA ARG A 89 -24.05 -3.32 20.74
C ARG A 89 -22.92 -3.40 19.71
N GLY A 90 -22.65 -4.60 19.19
CA GLY A 90 -21.82 -4.73 17.97
C GLY A 90 -22.45 -3.93 16.82
N PHE A 91 -22.06 -4.18 15.58
CA PHE A 91 -22.71 -3.65 14.38
C PHE A 91 -24.28 -3.66 14.41
N GLY A 92 -24.91 -4.45 15.29
CA GLY A 92 -26.35 -4.44 15.60
C GLY A 92 -26.89 -3.45 16.67
N GLY A 93 -26.09 -2.53 17.23
CA GLY A 93 -26.56 -1.56 18.23
C GLY A 93 -27.43 -0.44 17.66
N ASP A 94 -27.09 0.04 16.46
CA ASP A 94 -27.89 0.96 15.66
C ASP A 94 -28.01 0.39 14.23
N LYS A 95 -29.18 -0.19 13.93
CA LYS A 95 -29.45 -0.82 12.61
C LYS A 95 -29.31 0.18 11.46
N ALA A 96 -29.47 1.47 11.72
CA ALA A 96 -29.31 2.50 10.70
C ALA A 96 -27.83 2.70 10.33
N ALA A 97 -26.94 2.66 11.33
CA ALA A 97 -25.50 2.81 11.12
C ALA A 97 -24.91 1.62 10.36
N SER A 98 -25.32 0.38 10.69
CA SER A 98 -24.81 -0.79 9.97
C SER A 98 -25.30 -0.89 8.53
N ALA A 99 -26.60 -0.67 8.30
CA ALA A 99 -27.14 -0.65 6.95
C ALA A 99 -26.48 0.44 6.09
N LEU A 100 -26.11 1.57 6.71
CA LEU A 100 -25.38 2.63 6.02
C LEU A 100 -23.93 2.22 5.71
N ALA A 101 -23.24 1.60 6.67
CA ALA A 101 -21.85 1.16 6.47
C ALA A 101 -21.74 0.12 5.33
N GLU A 102 -22.64 -0.87 5.29
CA GLU A 102 -22.71 -1.85 4.20
C GLU A 102 -23.00 -1.18 2.85
N ARG A 103 -23.92 -0.20 2.83
CA ARG A 103 -24.30 0.50 1.59
C ARG A 103 -23.18 1.37 1.04
N GLU A 104 -22.46 2.07 1.93
CA GLU A 104 -21.38 2.98 1.54
C GLU A 104 -20.02 2.29 1.46
N GLY A 105 -19.92 1.00 1.83
CA GLY A 105 -18.68 0.24 1.80
C GLY A 105 -17.66 0.68 2.86
N VAL A 106 -18.13 1.19 4.00
CA VAL A 106 -17.28 1.60 5.12
C VAL A 106 -16.88 0.37 5.92
N ASP A 107 -15.58 0.23 6.17
CA ASP A 107 -15.03 -0.87 6.95
C ASP A 107 -15.20 -0.63 8.45
N VAL A 108 -15.93 -1.53 9.11
CA VAL A 108 -16.27 -1.44 10.53
C VAL A 108 -15.84 -2.72 11.23
N ARG A 109 -14.86 -2.59 12.12
CA ARG A 109 -14.30 -3.69 12.90
C ARG A 109 -14.72 -3.58 14.35
N CYS A 110 -15.40 -4.60 14.87
CA CYS A 110 -15.88 -4.64 16.24
C CYS A 110 -15.23 -5.80 17.00
N HIS A 111 -14.53 -5.50 18.10
CA HIS A 111 -13.83 -6.50 18.90
C HIS A 111 -14.03 -6.31 20.39
N ASP A 112 -14.23 -7.43 21.10
CA ASP A 112 -14.25 -7.43 22.56
C ASP A 112 -12.86 -7.64 23.17
N VAL A 113 -11.89 -8.09 22.37
CA VAL A 113 -10.52 -8.40 22.78
C VAL A 113 -9.53 -7.50 22.03
N ILE A 114 -8.69 -6.79 22.78
CA ILE A 114 -7.82 -5.76 22.20
C ILE A 114 -6.80 -6.35 21.21
N TYR A 115 -6.25 -7.52 21.49
CA TYR A 115 -5.28 -8.17 20.59
C TYR A 115 -5.88 -8.50 19.22
N SER A 116 -7.13 -8.96 19.18
CA SER A 116 -7.82 -9.23 17.91
C SER A 116 -8.06 -7.95 17.11
N LEU A 117 -8.41 -6.86 17.80
CA LEU A 117 -8.53 -5.54 17.17
C LEU A 117 -7.20 -5.09 16.55
N LEU A 118 -6.09 -5.33 17.25
CA LEU A 118 -4.75 -4.96 16.79
C LEU A 118 -4.31 -5.76 15.57
N ASP A 119 -4.59 -7.06 15.54
CA ASP A 119 -4.25 -7.91 14.40
C ASP A 119 -5.03 -7.47 13.15
N GLU A 120 -6.33 -7.23 13.27
CA GLU A 120 -7.11 -6.71 12.15
C GLU A 120 -6.73 -5.27 11.75
N ALA A 121 -6.30 -4.44 12.71
CA ALA A 121 -5.78 -3.11 12.39
C ALA A 121 -4.51 -3.20 11.54
N ARG A 122 -3.61 -4.16 11.80
CA ARG A 122 -2.43 -4.41 10.97
C ARG A 122 -2.81 -4.81 9.54
N GLU A 123 -3.82 -5.68 9.40
CA GLU A 123 -4.34 -6.06 8.08
C GLU A 123 -4.96 -4.87 7.35
N ALA A 124 -5.77 -4.07 8.05
CA ALA A 124 -6.36 -2.84 7.51
C ALA A 124 -5.27 -1.86 7.03
N PHE A 125 -4.18 -1.73 7.79
CA PHE A 125 -3.07 -0.85 7.44
C PHE A 125 -2.30 -1.40 6.23
N ALA A 126 -2.16 -2.72 6.10
CA ALA A 126 -1.53 -3.36 4.94
C ALA A 126 -2.20 -2.94 3.61
N ASP A 127 -3.53 -2.81 3.61
CA ASP A 127 -4.28 -2.38 2.43
C ASP A 127 -3.97 -0.95 1.97
N HIS A 128 -3.46 -0.11 2.87
CA HIS A 128 -3.11 1.28 2.57
C HIS A 128 -1.69 1.42 1.98
N PHE A 129 -0.87 0.36 2.01
CA PHE A 129 0.47 0.42 1.46
C PHE A 129 0.47 0.21 -0.07
N PRO A 130 1.25 1.01 -0.81
CA PRO A 130 1.44 0.76 -2.23
C PRO A 130 2.13 -0.59 -2.42
N PRO A 131 1.82 -1.33 -3.49
CA PRO A 131 2.47 -2.58 -3.79
C PRO A 131 3.97 -2.35 -3.97
N VAL A 132 4.79 -3.06 -3.19
CA VAL A 132 6.25 -2.98 -3.30
C VAL A 132 6.68 -3.61 -4.63
N PRO A 133 7.35 -2.87 -5.53
CA PRO A 133 7.84 -3.44 -6.78
C PRO A 133 8.95 -4.44 -6.48
N VAL A 134 8.71 -5.71 -6.77
CA VAL A 134 9.72 -6.77 -6.63
C VAL A 134 10.41 -6.99 -7.96
N VAL A 135 11.70 -6.64 -8.04
CA VAL A 135 12.51 -6.94 -9.21
C VAL A 135 12.92 -8.41 -9.18
N ARG A 136 12.50 -9.16 -10.20
CA ARG A 136 12.92 -10.55 -10.41
C ARG A 136 13.73 -10.69 -11.69
N VAL A 137 14.85 -11.38 -11.61
CA VAL A 137 15.66 -11.74 -12.79
C VAL A 137 14.97 -12.89 -13.52
N GLN A 138 14.44 -12.62 -14.71
CA GLN A 138 13.73 -13.63 -15.52
C GLN A 138 14.67 -14.57 -16.29
N GLY A 139 15.85 -14.08 -16.66
CA GLY A 139 16.85 -14.88 -17.35
C GLY A 139 18.18 -14.16 -17.53
N ARG A 140 19.19 -14.93 -17.86
CA ARG A 140 20.56 -14.49 -18.14
C ARG A 140 21.03 -15.11 -19.44
N GLY A 141 21.76 -14.34 -20.22
CA GLY A 141 22.33 -14.80 -21.49
C GLY A 141 23.63 -14.10 -21.80
N THR A 142 24.49 -14.81 -22.53
CA THR A 142 25.80 -14.31 -22.96
C THR A 142 25.69 -13.81 -24.40
N VAL A 143 26.13 -12.57 -24.63
CA VAL A 143 26.22 -11.99 -25.99
C VAL A 143 27.36 -12.66 -26.74
N ARG A 144 27.05 -13.26 -27.90
CA ARG A 144 28.03 -13.98 -28.73
C ARG A 144 28.56 -13.15 -29.88
N ALA A 145 27.70 -12.31 -30.46
CA ALA A 145 28.06 -11.45 -31.58
C ALA A 145 27.28 -10.14 -31.49
N VAL A 146 27.88 -9.05 -31.96
CA VAL A 146 27.19 -7.77 -32.13
C VAL A 146 27.24 -7.43 -33.61
N PHE A 147 26.06 -7.27 -34.20
CA PHE A 147 25.89 -6.89 -35.59
C PHE A 147 25.57 -5.40 -35.65
N GLN A 148 26.18 -4.70 -36.60
CA GLN A 148 25.85 -3.31 -36.86
C GLN A 148 25.06 -3.25 -38.17
N ILE A 149 23.80 -2.83 -38.07
CA ILE A 149 22.92 -2.67 -39.21
C ILE A 149 22.88 -1.18 -39.54
N ASN A 150 23.47 -0.81 -40.66
CA ASN A 150 23.42 0.56 -41.17
C ASN A 150 22.20 0.66 -42.09
N ASN A 151 21.10 1.19 -41.58
CA ASN A 151 19.94 1.52 -42.39
C ASN A 151 20.01 2.99 -42.82
N LYS A 152 19.35 3.37 -43.92
CA LYS A 152 19.54 4.66 -44.62
C LYS A 152 19.57 5.93 -43.74
N ASN A 153 18.94 5.92 -42.55
CA ASN A 153 18.92 7.04 -41.60
C ASN A 153 19.25 6.68 -40.14
N ASN A 154 19.61 5.43 -39.80
CA ASN A 154 19.96 5.08 -38.42
C ASN A 154 20.94 3.89 -38.36
N ALA A 155 21.98 4.01 -37.53
CA ALA A 155 22.94 2.95 -37.28
C ALA A 155 22.53 2.21 -36.01
N GLU A 156 21.93 1.03 -36.17
CA GLU A 156 21.46 0.22 -35.04
C GLU A 156 22.47 -0.90 -34.75
N ARG A 157 22.73 -1.14 -33.47
CA ARG A 157 23.55 -2.26 -33.00
C ARG A 157 22.64 -3.34 -32.45
N VAL A 158 22.71 -4.52 -33.03
CA VAL A 158 21.92 -5.69 -32.65
C VAL A 158 22.84 -6.73 -32.01
N ALA A 159 22.59 -7.07 -30.76
CA ALA A 159 23.33 -8.11 -30.05
C ALA A 159 22.67 -9.48 -30.26
N GLY A 160 23.40 -10.43 -30.84
CA GLY A 160 23.04 -11.84 -30.85
C GLY A 160 23.41 -12.49 -29.51
N LEU A 161 22.40 -12.96 -28.79
CA LEU A 161 22.54 -13.56 -27.46
C LEU A 161 22.16 -15.04 -27.46
N VAL A 162 22.81 -15.81 -26.58
CA VAL A 162 22.37 -17.17 -26.21
C VAL A 162 21.93 -17.11 -24.76
N VAL A 163 20.69 -17.54 -24.49
CA VAL A 163 20.14 -17.62 -23.14
C VAL A 163 20.74 -18.83 -22.44
N GLU A 164 21.39 -18.60 -21.29
CA GLU A 164 22.02 -19.66 -20.48
C GLU A 164 21.08 -20.11 -19.36
N GLU A 165 20.32 -19.17 -18.80
CA GLU A 165 19.43 -19.41 -17.66
C GLU A 165 18.11 -18.67 -17.86
N GLY A 166 16.99 -19.34 -17.57
CA GLY A 166 15.65 -18.75 -17.65
C GLY A 166 15.17 -18.47 -19.07
N THR A 167 14.26 -17.50 -19.20
CA THR A 167 13.67 -17.08 -20.48
C THR A 167 13.61 -15.57 -20.56
N LEU A 168 13.89 -15.02 -21.75
CA LEU A 168 13.82 -13.58 -22.00
C LEU A 168 12.54 -13.26 -22.77
N HIS A 169 11.70 -12.41 -22.19
CA HIS A 169 10.48 -11.90 -22.81
C HIS A 169 10.63 -10.39 -23.00
N LEU A 170 10.19 -9.87 -24.15
CA LEU A 170 10.31 -8.44 -24.46
C LEU A 170 9.38 -7.56 -23.62
N ASP A 171 8.10 -7.93 -23.49
CA ASP A 171 7.06 -7.08 -22.85
C ASP A 171 6.00 -7.88 -22.09
N ARG A 172 6.30 -9.12 -21.69
CA ARG A 172 5.31 -10.00 -21.05
C ARG A 172 5.90 -10.65 -19.82
N LEU A 173 5.20 -10.49 -18.69
CA LEU A 173 5.34 -11.42 -17.57
C LEU A 173 5.04 -12.84 -18.08
N PRO A 174 5.79 -13.84 -17.62
CA PRO A 174 5.45 -15.21 -17.91
C PRO A 174 4.04 -15.55 -17.36
N PRO A 175 3.31 -16.47 -18.01
CA PRO A 175 1.89 -16.69 -17.76
C PRO A 175 1.59 -17.25 -16.37
N ASP A 176 2.58 -17.85 -15.70
CA ASP A 176 2.53 -18.35 -14.32
C ASP A 176 2.55 -17.22 -13.27
N GLN A 177 3.13 -16.07 -13.60
CA GLN A 177 3.35 -14.94 -12.67
C GLN A 177 2.42 -13.74 -12.94
N SER A 178 1.42 -13.89 -13.80
CA SER A 178 0.41 -12.86 -14.08
C SER A 178 -0.89 -13.11 -13.31
N PRO A 179 -1.11 -12.49 -12.12
CA PRO A 179 -2.42 -12.52 -11.49
C PRO A 179 -3.41 -11.74 -12.37
N GLY A 180 -4.29 -12.46 -13.06
CA GLY A 180 -5.42 -11.88 -13.81
C GLY A 180 -5.23 -11.68 -15.32
N GLY A 181 -4.15 -12.17 -15.93
CA GLY A 181 -3.99 -12.18 -17.39
C GLY A 181 -3.59 -10.81 -17.99
N LYS A 182 -2.53 -10.84 -18.82
CA LYS A 182 -2.06 -9.76 -19.70
C LYS A 182 -1.87 -8.38 -19.04
N LYS A 183 -1.23 -8.29 -17.87
CA LYS A 183 -0.59 -7.03 -17.47
C LYS A 183 0.74 -6.88 -18.22
N ARG A 184 0.96 -5.74 -18.86
CA ARG A 184 2.28 -5.37 -19.39
C ARG A 184 3.21 -5.18 -18.20
N ALA A 185 4.32 -5.89 -18.17
CA ALA A 185 5.39 -5.62 -17.22
C ALA A 185 6.45 -4.76 -17.90
N GLU A 186 6.94 -3.77 -17.17
CA GLU A 186 8.15 -3.05 -17.56
C GLU A 186 9.34 -3.99 -17.40
N CYS A 187 9.85 -4.48 -18.53
CA CYS A 187 11.02 -5.34 -18.56
C CYS A 187 12.28 -4.46 -18.70
N ARG A 188 13.16 -4.49 -17.70
CA ARG A 188 14.44 -3.78 -17.71
C ARG A 188 15.56 -4.75 -18.05
N TYR A 189 16.53 -4.29 -18.85
CA TYR A 189 17.73 -5.08 -19.17
C TYR A 189 18.99 -4.33 -18.79
N LYS A 190 20.03 -5.10 -18.44
CA LYS A 190 21.38 -4.60 -18.13
C LYS A 190 22.39 -5.44 -18.89
N VAL A 191 23.18 -4.81 -19.75
CA VAL A 191 24.26 -5.46 -20.51
C VAL A 191 25.58 -5.20 -19.81
N LEU A 192 26.28 -6.27 -19.43
CA LEU A 192 27.56 -6.22 -18.75
C LEU A 192 28.68 -6.70 -19.69
N ARG A 193 29.85 -6.04 -19.65
CA ARG A 193 31.09 -6.52 -20.28
C ARG A 193 32.23 -6.38 -19.28
N LYS A 194 32.87 -7.50 -18.92
CA LYS A 194 33.96 -7.54 -17.92
C LYS A 194 33.59 -6.90 -16.56
N GLY A 195 32.32 -6.96 -16.17
CA GLY A 195 31.82 -6.36 -14.92
C GLY A 195 31.35 -4.90 -15.05
N GLU A 196 31.62 -4.23 -16.16
CA GLU A 196 31.17 -2.86 -16.43
C GLU A 196 29.83 -2.86 -17.18
N THR A 197 28.94 -1.92 -16.84
CA THR A 197 27.64 -1.78 -17.51
C THR A 197 27.82 -1.00 -18.80
N LEU A 198 27.53 -1.63 -19.94
CA LEU A 198 27.64 -1.00 -21.26
C LEU A 198 26.34 -0.32 -21.71
N ALA A 199 25.20 -0.88 -21.31
CA ALA A 199 23.89 -0.38 -21.65
C ALA A 199 22.87 -0.84 -20.60
N SER A 200 22.00 0.08 -20.20
CA SER A 200 20.82 -0.17 -19.40
C SER A 200 19.62 0.52 -20.04
N ALA A 201 18.43 -0.06 -19.89
CA ALA A 201 17.20 0.68 -20.13
C ALA A 201 17.08 1.85 -19.12
N PRO A 202 16.41 2.97 -19.48
CA PRO A 202 16.16 4.07 -18.55
C PRO A 202 15.33 3.61 -17.33
N GLU A 203 15.57 4.26 -16.19
CA GLU A 203 14.88 4.02 -14.91
C GLU A 203 13.40 4.42 -14.93
#